data_AF-A0A1I7TPY4-F1
#
_entry.id   AF-A0A1I7TPY4-F1
#
_cell.length_a   1.000
_cell.length_b   1.000
_cell.length_c   1.000
_cell.angle_alpha   90.00
_cell.angle_beta   90.00
_cell.angle_gamma   90.00
#
_symmetry.space_group_name_H-M   'P 1'
#
loop_
_entity.id
_entity.type
_entity.pdbx_description
1 polymer ?
#
loop_
_entity_poly.entity_id
_entity_poly.type
_entity_poly.pdbx_seq_one_letter_code
_entity_poly.pdbx_strand_id
1 'polypeptide(L)'
;MKVSFSFIVSFFILVNIHADPQIVNLRECLSSSVTTVNNVEDGASLYVASNDDPGMLNNIQVITGGQTYKISDLAVVNPDGTPQKITVNGGVQISTTNADGVTYTLTGFIYITTTQQAQDQTFGVYVITGNHHVDLTGQSTTVILNTQLKVSTDDEDQPQKTTYVQNLMVPDGKNFCNFHWGIPAAVGWMDDFNTFFMNPFMWNTTDNSGNPENAGMYVL
;
A
#
# COMPACT_ATOMS: atom_id res chain seq x y z
N MET A 1 -24.56 -62.32 -1.32
CA MET A 1 -24.43 -61.16 -0.41
C MET A 1 -23.50 -60.15 -1.11
N LYS A 2 -24.04 -59.08 -1.69
CA LYS A 2 -23.25 -58.00 -2.32
C LYS A 2 -23.28 -56.81 -1.36
N VAL A 3 -22.13 -56.45 -0.82
CA VAL A 3 -21.97 -55.22 -0.03
C VAL A 3 -21.49 -54.14 -0.99
N SER A 4 -22.33 -53.12 -1.20
CA SER A 4 -21.98 -51.94 -2.00
C SER A 4 -21.26 -50.95 -1.10
N PHE A 5 -20.04 -50.56 -1.46
CA PHE A 5 -19.33 -49.46 -0.80
C PHE A 5 -19.71 -48.16 -1.51
N SER A 6 -20.48 -47.31 -0.83
CA SER A 6 -20.79 -45.96 -1.31
C SER A 6 -19.63 -45.04 -0.92
N PHE A 7 -18.89 -44.53 -1.91
CA PHE A 7 -17.86 -43.50 -1.69
C PHE A 7 -18.55 -42.13 -1.68
N ILE A 8 -18.57 -41.46 -0.53
CA ILE A 8 -18.96 -40.05 -0.43
C ILE A 8 -17.71 -39.23 -0.77
N VAL A 9 -17.71 -38.58 -1.93
CA VAL A 9 -16.71 -37.57 -2.30
C VAL A 9 -17.14 -36.25 -1.67
N SER A 10 -16.43 -35.82 -0.62
CA SER A 10 -16.63 -34.50 -0.01
C SER A 10 -15.91 -33.46 -0.87
N PHE A 11 -16.70 -32.61 -1.55
CA PHE A 11 -16.20 -31.49 -2.32
C PHE A 11 -15.96 -30.33 -1.36
N PHE A 12 -14.72 -30.15 -0.90
CA PHE A 12 -14.35 -28.92 -0.19
C PHE A 12 -14.40 -27.77 -1.19
N ILE A 13 -15.44 -26.93 -1.07
CA ILE A 13 -15.46 -25.63 -1.73
C ILE A 13 -14.33 -24.83 -1.07
N LEU A 14 -13.21 -24.67 -1.77
CA LEU A 14 -12.15 -23.73 -1.42
C LEU A 14 -12.72 -22.32 -1.62
N VAL A 15 -13.41 -21.81 -0.61
CA VAL A 15 -13.64 -20.37 -0.49
C VAL A 15 -12.28 -19.75 -0.23
N ASN A 16 -11.70 -19.11 -1.25
CA ASN A 16 -10.56 -18.23 -1.07
C ASN A 16 -11.06 -17.00 -0.30
N ILE A 17 -11.10 -17.10 1.02
CA ILE A 17 -11.20 -15.93 1.90
C ILE A 17 -9.87 -15.21 1.81
N HIS A 18 -9.79 -14.24 0.91
CA HIS A 18 -8.66 -13.33 0.88
C HIS A 18 -8.81 -12.34 2.04
N ALA A 19 -7.76 -12.18 2.85
CA ALA A 19 -7.70 -11.06 3.76
C ALA A 19 -7.44 -9.79 2.96
N ASP A 20 -7.98 -8.65 3.41
CA ASP A 20 -7.60 -7.36 2.87
C ASP A 20 -6.28 -6.89 3.51
N PRO A 21 -5.49 -6.04 2.81
CA PRO A 21 -4.31 -5.46 3.43
C PRO A 21 -4.67 -4.61 4.64
N GLN A 22 -3.77 -4.55 5.61
CA GLN A 22 -4.00 -3.87 6.88
C GLN A 22 -3.15 -2.58 6.98
N ILE A 23 -3.73 -1.54 7.57
CA ILE A 23 -3.00 -0.38 8.07
C ILE A 23 -3.16 -0.34 9.59
N VAL A 24 -2.04 -0.20 10.30
CA VAL A 24 -2.02 -0.03 11.75
C VAL A 24 -1.33 1.28 12.09
N ASN A 25 -2.06 2.21 12.68
CA ASN A 25 -1.49 3.49 13.09
C ASN A 25 -0.64 3.29 14.34
N LEU A 26 0.61 3.81 14.35
CA LEU A 26 1.50 3.65 15.50
C LEU A 26 0.95 4.31 16.76
N ARG A 27 0.14 5.36 16.61
CA ARG A 27 -0.53 6.05 17.74
C ARG A 27 -1.56 5.21 18.48
N GLU A 28 -1.99 4.10 17.90
CA GLU A 28 -2.97 3.18 18.51
C GLU A 28 -2.28 2.02 19.26
N CYS A 29 -0.95 1.90 19.15
CA CYS A 29 -0.16 0.83 19.77
C CYS A 29 0.29 1.25 21.18
N LEU A 30 -0.63 1.26 22.15
CA LEU A 30 -0.42 1.78 23.51
C LEU A 30 0.39 0.84 24.41
N SER A 31 1.05 1.39 25.43
CA SER A 31 1.96 0.64 26.32
C SER A 31 1.26 -0.32 27.27
N SER A 32 -0.03 -0.10 27.52
CA SER A 32 -0.84 -0.91 28.44
C SER A 32 -1.21 -2.29 27.89
N SER A 33 -1.02 -2.56 26.59
CA SER A 33 -1.35 -3.84 25.97
C SER A 33 -0.52 -4.13 24.73
N VAL A 34 -0.33 -5.42 24.42
CA VAL A 34 0.20 -5.84 23.12
C VAL A 34 -0.92 -5.77 22.08
N THR A 35 -0.72 -4.98 21.03
CA THR A 35 -1.64 -4.90 19.89
C THR A 35 -1.47 -6.13 19.01
N THR A 36 -2.53 -6.94 18.86
CA THR A 36 -2.55 -8.04 17.90
C THR A 36 -3.26 -7.58 16.63
N VAL A 37 -2.61 -7.74 15.46
CA VAL A 37 -3.21 -7.38 14.18
C VAL A 37 -4.02 -8.58 13.67
N ASN A 38 -5.33 -8.41 13.57
CA ASN A 38 -6.23 -9.45 13.10
C ASN A 38 -6.19 -9.58 11.58
N ASN A 39 -6.57 -10.75 11.06
CA ASN A 39 -6.73 -11.02 9.63
C ASN A 39 -5.46 -10.76 8.80
N VAL A 40 -4.29 -11.10 9.34
CA VAL A 40 -3.03 -11.07 8.58
C VAL A 40 -2.71 -12.48 8.10
N GLU A 41 -2.33 -12.59 6.83
CA GLU A 41 -1.95 -13.85 6.21
C GLU A 41 -0.46 -14.17 6.39
N ASP A 42 -0.13 -15.45 6.54
CA ASP A 42 1.25 -15.91 6.48
C ASP A 42 1.81 -15.77 5.06
N GLY A 43 2.99 -15.15 4.95
CA GLY A 43 3.60 -14.82 3.66
C GLY A 43 3.33 -13.39 3.19
N ALA A 44 2.45 -12.63 3.88
CA ALA A 44 2.31 -11.19 3.68
C ALA A 44 3.63 -10.45 3.91
N SER A 45 3.76 -9.26 3.32
CA SER A 45 4.88 -8.34 3.58
C SER A 45 4.42 -7.21 4.50
N LEU A 46 5.23 -6.89 5.50
CA LEU A 46 5.03 -5.77 6.41
C LEU A 46 6.06 -4.68 6.13
N TYR A 47 5.55 -3.45 5.99
CA TYR A 47 6.30 -2.23 5.71
C TYR A 47 5.98 -1.18 6.77
N VAL A 48 6.92 -0.26 7.01
CA VAL A 48 6.74 0.87 7.91
C VAL A 48 6.94 2.17 7.15
N ALA A 49 6.03 3.12 7.34
CA ALA A 49 6.17 4.49 6.86
C ALA A 49 6.03 5.46 8.03
N SER A 50 7.10 6.18 8.35
CA SER A 50 7.10 7.17 9.43
C SER A 50 8.16 8.24 9.21
N ASN A 51 7.84 9.47 9.63
CA ASN A 51 8.77 10.58 9.79
C ASN A 51 9.02 10.92 11.27
N ASP A 52 8.48 10.13 12.20
CA ASP A 52 8.59 10.34 13.64
C ASP A 52 10.04 10.20 14.12
N ASP A 53 10.32 10.65 15.33
CA ASP A 53 11.66 10.60 15.93
C ASP A 53 12.15 9.14 16.06
N PRO A 54 13.36 8.81 15.56
CA PRO A 54 13.89 7.45 15.63
C PRO A 54 14.03 6.89 17.05
N GLY A 55 14.22 7.76 18.06
CA GLY A 55 14.24 7.37 19.46
C GLY A 55 12.88 6.86 19.94
N MET A 56 11.78 7.51 19.52
CA MET A 56 10.42 7.03 19.77
C MET A 56 10.13 5.73 19.01
N LEU A 57 10.58 5.61 17.75
CA LEU A 57 10.38 4.40 16.94
C LEU A 57 11.17 3.20 17.48
N ASN A 58 12.34 3.42 18.07
CA ASN A 58 13.16 2.37 18.70
C ASN A 58 12.46 1.67 19.87
N ASN A 59 11.48 2.34 20.49
CA ASN A 59 10.70 1.81 21.61
C ASN A 59 9.51 0.97 21.16
N ILE A 60 9.26 0.86 19.85
CA ILE A 60 8.16 0.08 19.29
C ILE A 60 8.73 -1.14 18.56
N GLN A 61 8.13 -2.30 18.79
CA GLN A 61 8.58 -3.56 18.24
C GLN A 61 7.42 -4.32 17.61
N VAL A 62 7.71 -4.97 16.48
CA VAL A 62 6.86 -5.94 15.81
C VAL A 62 7.38 -7.33 16.11
N ILE A 63 6.47 -8.25 16.44
CA ILE A 63 6.76 -9.65 16.68
C ILE A 63 5.97 -10.47 15.66
N THR A 64 6.69 -11.31 14.90
CA THR A 64 6.12 -12.25 13.93
C THR A 64 7.09 -13.43 13.74
N GLY A 65 6.57 -14.65 13.64
CA GLY A 65 7.36 -15.87 13.45
C GLY A 65 8.29 -16.17 14.64
N GLY A 66 7.96 -15.67 15.83
CA GLY A 66 8.84 -15.71 17.00
C GLY A 66 10.07 -14.78 16.91
N GLN A 67 10.14 -13.93 15.88
CA GLN A 67 11.19 -12.93 15.70
C GLN A 67 10.68 -11.55 16.11
N THR A 68 11.58 -10.71 16.60
CA THR A 68 11.30 -9.34 17.05
C THR A 68 12.07 -8.35 16.18
N TYR A 69 11.37 -7.36 15.66
CA TYR A 69 11.90 -6.31 14.80
C TYR A 69 11.58 -4.94 15.40
N LYS A 70 12.56 -4.03 15.44
CA LYS A 70 12.29 -2.64 15.86
C LYS A 70 11.66 -1.87 14.71
N ILE A 71 10.69 -1.03 15.02
CA ILE A 71 10.04 -0.17 14.02
C ILE A 71 11.04 0.81 13.39
N SER A 72 12.01 1.30 14.16
CA SER A 72 13.07 2.18 13.67
C SER A 72 13.91 1.55 12.55
N ASP A 73 14.23 0.27 12.65
CA ASP A 73 15.01 -0.45 11.64
C ASP A 73 14.19 -0.65 10.35
N LEU A 74 12.88 -0.88 10.49
CA LEU A 74 11.96 -1.06 9.37
C LEU A 74 11.54 0.26 8.71
N ALA A 75 11.59 1.39 9.43
CA ALA A 75 11.25 2.71 8.92
C ALA A 75 12.36 3.30 8.01
N VAL A 76 13.51 2.64 7.90
CA VAL A 76 14.58 3.06 6.99
C VAL A 76 14.11 2.88 5.55
N VAL A 77 14.24 3.94 4.75
CA VAL A 77 13.89 3.95 3.33
C VAL A 77 15.18 3.96 2.51
N ASN A 78 15.24 3.12 1.49
CA ASN A 78 16.36 3.10 0.56
C ASN A 78 16.40 4.40 -0.27
N PRO A 79 17.57 4.77 -0.86
CA PRO A 79 17.68 6.00 -1.65
C PRO A 79 16.71 6.10 -2.82
N ASP A 80 16.26 4.97 -3.38
CA ASP A 80 15.27 4.90 -4.46
C ASP A 80 13.81 5.03 -3.98
N GLY A 81 13.58 5.18 -2.67
CA GLY A 81 12.24 5.28 -2.07
C GLY A 81 11.62 3.94 -1.69
N THR A 82 12.29 2.81 -1.95
CA THR A 82 11.79 1.50 -1.53
C THR A 82 11.99 1.30 -0.03
N PRO A 83 10.96 0.87 0.72
CA PRO A 83 11.08 0.58 2.14
C PRO A 83 11.75 -0.78 2.41
N GLN A 84 12.29 -0.94 3.61
CA GLN A 84 12.57 -2.26 4.16
C GLN A 84 11.27 -3.04 4.36
N LYS A 85 11.37 -4.38 4.31
CA LYS A 85 10.21 -5.25 4.55
C LYS A 85 10.58 -6.50 5.31
N ILE A 86 9.62 -7.04 6.05
CA ILE A 86 9.69 -8.36 6.66
C ILE A 86 8.52 -9.22 6.20
N THR A 87 8.72 -10.52 6.14
CA THR A 87 7.65 -11.48 5.85
C THR A 87 6.93 -11.84 7.15
N VAL A 88 5.60 -11.77 7.11
CA VAL A 88 4.73 -12.19 8.21
C VAL A 88 4.69 -13.71 8.28
N ASN A 89 4.79 -14.24 9.49
CA ASN A 89 4.63 -15.67 9.78
C ASN A 89 4.00 -15.84 11.17
N GLY A 90 2.94 -16.65 11.31
CA GLY A 90 2.29 -16.88 12.59
C GLY A 90 1.66 -15.62 13.21
N GLY A 91 1.16 -14.71 12.37
CA GLY A 91 0.50 -13.46 12.80
C GLY A 91 1.45 -12.31 13.16
N VAL A 92 0.88 -11.19 13.59
CA VAL A 92 1.60 -9.95 13.92
C VAL A 92 1.16 -9.41 15.27
N GLN A 93 2.13 -9.16 16.14
CA GLN A 93 1.94 -8.47 17.42
C GLN A 93 2.83 -7.23 17.46
N ILE A 94 2.33 -6.15 18.05
CA ILE A 94 3.04 -4.89 18.21
C ILE A 94 3.03 -4.51 19.68
N SER A 95 4.18 -4.09 20.19
CA SER A 95 4.32 -3.60 21.56
C SER A 95 5.14 -2.32 21.58
N THR A 96 4.92 -1.49 22.59
CA THR A 96 5.68 -0.26 22.80
C THR A 96 6.09 -0.12 24.25
N THR A 97 7.25 0.50 24.47
CA THR A 97 7.66 1.02 25.78
C THR A 97 7.56 2.54 25.88
N ASN A 98 7.06 3.21 24.84
CA ASN A 98 6.72 4.64 24.92
C ASN A 98 5.59 4.85 25.93
N ALA A 99 5.64 5.93 26.70
CA ALA A 99 4.47 6.36 27.47
C ALA A 99 3.32 6.71 26.51
N ASP A 100 2.08 6.42 26.89
CA ASP A 100 0.92 6.60 26.02
C ASP A 100 0.82 8.04 25.47
N GLY A 101 1.15 9.06 26.26
CA GLY A 101 1.20 10.45 25.82
C GLY A 101 2.17 10.71 24.66
N VAL A 102 3.29 9.98 24.59
CA VAL A 102 4.23 10.01 23.46
C VAL A 102 3.70 9.19 22.29
N THR A 103 3.11 8.03 22.56
CA THR A 103 2.52 7.19 21.52
C THR A 103 1.43 7.94 20.74
N TYR A 104 0.55 8.68 21.42
CA TYR A 104 -0.52 9.45 20.76
C TYR A 104 -0.01 10.51 19.77
N THR A 105 1.23 11.00 19.91
CA THR A 105 1.79 12.00 19.00
C THR A 105 2.36 11.40 17.72
N LEU A 106 2.48 10.07 17.64
CA LEU A 106 3.05 9.41 16.47
C LEU A 106 2.16 9.55 15.24
N THR A 107 2.79 9.66 14.08
CA THR A 107 2.13 9.90 12.80
C THR A 107 2.39 8.80 11.79
N GLY A 108 3.38 7.95 12.07
CA GLY A 108 3.70 6.77 11.29
C GLY A 108 2.66 5.67 11.41
N PHE A 109 2.76 4.73 10.48
CA PHE A 109 1.89 3.58 10.40
C PHE A 109 2.62 2.39 9.78
N ILE A 110 2.07 1.21 10.02
CA ILE A 110 2.48 -0.05 9.44
C ILE A 110 1.51 -0.38 8.32
N TYR A 111 2.03 -0.78 7.17
CA TYR A 111 1.25 -1.33 6.06
C TYR A 111 1.58 -2.81 5.90
N ILE A 112 0.56 -3.65 5.89
CA ILE A 112 0.69 -5.10 5.73
C ILE A 112 -0.10 -5.53 4.50
N THR A 113 0.57 -6.14 3.53
CA THR A 113 -0.06 -6.59 2.28
C THR A 113 -0.88 -7.86 2.50
N THR A 114 -1.61 -8.29 1.47
CA THR A 114 -1.98 -9.72 1.37
C THR A 114 -0.76 -10.56 0.98
N THR A 115 -0.87 -11.88 1.08
CA THR A 115 0.13 -12.83 0.57
C THR A 115 0.23 -12.77 -0.94
N GLN A 116 -0.92 -12.63 -1.62
CA GLN A 116 -0.96 -12.50 -3.08
C GLN A 116 -0.19 -11.27 -3.55
N GLN A 117 -0.42 -10.12 -2.93
CA GLN A 117 0.33 -8.89 -3.22
C GLN A 117 1.83 -9.04 -2.90
N ALA A 118 2.18 -9.74 -1.81
CA ALA A 118 3.58 -9.98 -1.45
C ALA A 118 4.32 -10.89 -2.45
N GLN A 119 3.60 -11.79 -3.13
CA GLN A 119 4.15 -12.73 -4.11
C GLN A 119 4.12 -12.19 -5.55
N ASP A 120 3.35 -11.14 -5.81
CA ASP A 120 3.27 -10.48 -7.10
C ASP A 120 4.53 -9.64 -7.37
N GLN A 121 5.31 -10.05 -8.37
CA GLN A 121 6.55 -9.37 -8.76
C GLN A 121 6.31 -7.98 -9.38
N THR A 122 5.07 -7.68 -9.76
CA THR A 122 4.66 -6.38 -10.32
C THR A 122 4.02 -5.47 -9.27
N PHE A 123 3.93 -5.92 -8.01
CA PHE A 123 3.45 -5.14 -6.89
C PHE A 123 4.61 -4.43 -6.17
N GLY A 124 4.61 -3.10 -6.23
CA GLY A 124 5.61 -2.24 -5.59
C GLY A 124 5.05 -1.48 -4.38
N VAL A 125 5.91 -1.20 -3.41
CA VAL A 125 5.62 -0.28 -2.30
C VAL A 125 6.73 0.74 -2.22
N TYR A 126 6.38 2.01 -2.12
CA TYR A 126 7.33 3.11 -1.93
C TYR A 126 6.93 3.95 -0.72
N VAL A 127 7.93 4.47 -0.02
CA VAL A 127 7.74 5.48 1.03
C VAL A 127 8.34 6.78 0.52
N ILE A 128 7.51 7.80 0.38
CA ILE A 128 7.93 9.09 -0.19
C ILE A 128 8.28 10.03 0.96
N THR A 129 9.58 10.21 1.18
CA THR A 129 10.13 11.20 2.14
C THR A 129 10.86 12.35 1.44
N GLY A 130 10.84 12.36 0.10
CA GLY A 130 11.50 13.35 -0.75
C GLY A 130 11.11 13.16 -2.22
N ASN A 131 11.99 13.56 -3.13
CA ASN A 131 11.76 13.39 -4.56
C ASN A 131 12.23 12.00 -5.00
N HIS A 132 11.32 11.21 -5.57
CA HIS A 132 11.61 9.88 -6.11
C HIS A 132 11.14 9.76 -7.56
N HIS A 133 11.88 9.00 -8.35
CA HIS A 133 11.46 8.58 -9.68
C HIS A 133 11.02 7.12 -9.61
N VAL A 134 9.84 6.84 -10.13
CA VAL A 134 9.26 5.49 -10.12
C VAL A 134 9.05 5.07 -11.56
N ASP A 135 9.76 4.02 -11.96
CA ASP A 135 9.62 3.38 -13.27
C ASP A 135 8.70 2.17 -13.13
N LEU A 136 7.58 2.20 -13.83
CA LEU A 136 6.62 1.10 -13.88
C LEU A 136 6.74 0.38 -15.22
N THR A 137 6.81 -0.94 -15.18
CA THR A 137 6.90 -1.77 -16.40
C THR A 137 5.79 -2.81 -16.42
N GLY A 138 5.15 -2.98 -17.57
CA GLY A 138 4.04 -3.90 -17.74
C GLY A 138 2.78 -3.48 -16.97
N GLN A 139 1.94 -4.46 -16.66
CA GLN A 139 0.79 -4.27 -15.76
C GLN A 139 1.29 -4.40 -14.33
N SER A 140 1.38 -3.28 -13.62
CA SER A 140 1.95 -3.20 -12.27
C SER A 140 1.04 -2.42 -11.33
N THR A 141 1.08 -2.77 -10.05
CA THR A 141 0.42 -2.03 -8.98
C THR A 141 1.48 -1.41 -8.09
N THR A 142 1.30 -0.16 -7.69
CA THR A 142 2.23 0.48 -6.76
C THR A 142 1.47 1.20 -5.67
N VAL A 143 1.86 0.92 -4.43
CA VAL A 143 1.35 1.61 -3.25
C VAL A 143 2.37 2.65 -2.80
N ILE A 144 1.90 3.88 -2.70
CA ILE A 144 2.68 5.01 -2.22
C ILE A 144 2.27 5.31 -0.77
N LEU A 145 3.20 5.12 0.17
CA LEU A 145 2.99 5.36 1.59
C LEU A 145 3.44 6.78 1.96
N ASN A 146 2.46 7.68 2.10
CA ASN A 146 2.72 9.08 2.42
C ASN A 146 2.97 9.27 3.91
N THR A 147 4.15 9.80 4.23
CA THR A 147 4.52 10.17 5.60
C THR A 147 4.01 11.56 5.96
N GLN A 148 3.79 11.82 7.26
CA GLN A 148 3.42 13.16 7.73
C GLN A 148 4.52 14.16 7.36
N LEU A 149 4.15 15.35 6.90
CA LEU A 149 5.10 16.40 6.62
C LEU A 149 5.84 16.84 7.89
N LYS A 150 7.17 17.00 7.79
CA LYS A 150 8.02 17.56 8.86
C LYS A 150 7.97 19.10 8.87
N VAL A 151 6.77 19.67 8.95
CA VAL A 151 6.61 21.14 9.10
C VAL A 151 5.86 21.45 10.38
N SER A 152 6.52 22.21 11.25
CA SER A 152 5.90 22.86 12.40
C SER A 152 5.29 24.18 11.92
N THR A 153 4.02 24.16 11.56
CA THR A 153 3.24 25.40 11.46
C THR A 153 2.03 25.29 12.39
N ASP A 154 1.58 26.42 12.90
CA ASP A 154 0.36 26.51 13.71
C ASP A 154 -0.91 26.57 12.82
N ASP A 155 -0.78 26.26 11.52
CA ASP A 155 -1.88 26.29 10.58
C ASP A 155 -2.67 24.97 10.65
N GLU A 156 -3.87 25.05 11.23
CA GLU A 156 -4.80 23.92 11.34
C GLU A 156 -5.26 23.40 9.96
N ASP A 157 -5.23 24.24 8.93
CA ASP A 157 -5.66 23.89 7.57
C ASP A 157 -4.51 23.33 6.72
N GLN A 158 -3.27 23.25 7.24
CA GLN A 158 -2.17 22.71 6.46
C GLN A 158 -2.40 21.23 6.13
N PRO A 159 -2.14 20.81 4.88
CA PRO A 159 -2.26 19.41 4.54
C PRO A 159 -1.21 18.58 5.29
N GLN A 160 -1.65 17.57 6.05
CA GLN A 160 -0.78 16.77 6.92
C GLN A 160 0.16 15.83 6.14
N LYS A 161 -0.27 15.39 4.97
CA LYS A 161 0.43 14.44 4.07
C LYS A 161 0.18 14.90 2.64
N THR A 162 1.23 15.13 1.87
CA THR A 162 1.10 15.47 0.44
C THR A 162 2.12 14.72 -0.38
N THR A 163 1.76 14.37 -1.61
CA THR A 163 2.69 13.89 -2.62
C THR A 163 2.29 14.50 -3.94
N TYR A 164 3.26 15.08 -4.62
CA TYR A 164 3.08 15.69 -5.91
C TYR A 164 3.65 14.76 -6.97
N VAL A 165 2.81 14.38 -7.93
CA VAL A 165 3.21 13.56 -9.08
C VAL A 165 3.43 14.52 -10.26
N GLN A 166 4.60 14.41 -10.89
CA GLN A 166 4.96 15.21 -12.05
C GLN A 166 5.65 14.36 -13.11
N ASN A 167 5.62 14.84 -14.36
CA ASN A 167 6.26 14.18 -15.50
C ASN A 167 5.78 12.73 -15.69
N LEU A 168 4.49 12.47 -15.46
CA LEU A 168 3.88 11.18 -15.73
C LEU A 168 3.98 10.89 -17.23
N MET A 169 4.80 9.89 -17.58
CA MET A 169 4.93 9.41 -18.95
C MET A 169 4.17 8.09 -19.08
N VAL A 170 2.98 8.15 -19.69
CA VAL A 170 2.25 6.95 -20.09
C VAL A 170 2.59 6.65 -21.55
N PRO A 171 2.99 5.43 -21.94
CA PRO A 171 3.27 5.11 -23.34
C PRO A 171 2.00 5.22 -24.19
N ASP A 172 2.12 5.80 -25.39
CA ASP A 172 0.99 5.99 -26.31
C ASP A 172 0.26 4.68 -26.64
N GLY A 173 -1.07 4.72 -26.58
CA GLY A 173 -1.95 3.62 -26.97
C GLY A 173 -2.34 2.69 -25.80
N LYS A 174 -3.50 2.96 -25.21
CA LYS A 174 -4.29 2.07 -24.33
C LYS A 174 -3.71 1.73 -22.95
N ASN A 175 -2.60 2.31 -22.53
CA ASN A 175 -2.14 2.18 -21.15
C ASN A 175 -2.88 3.20 -20.28
N PHE A 176 -3.58 2.73 -19.26
CA PHE A 176 -4.28 3.58 -18.29
C PHE A 176 -3.45 3.61 -16.99
N CYS A 177 -3.13 4.80 -16.51
CA CYS A 177 -2.62 5.00 -15.15
C CYS A 177 -3.82 5.43 -14.30
N ASN A 178 -4.25 4.56 -13.38
CA ASN A 178 -5.36 4.84 -12.49
C ASN A 178 -4.82 5.13 -11.09
N PHE A 179 -5.37 6.16 -10.43
CA PHE A 179 -5.07 6.40 -9.03
C PHE A 179 -6.28 6.00 -8.20
N HIS A 180 -5.99 5.33 -7.08
CA HIS A 180 -6.98 4.91 -6.12
C HIS A 180 -6.66 5.56 -4.79
N TRP A 181 -7.70 6.04 -4.11
CA TRP A 181 -7.57 6.48 -2.73
C TRP A 181 -7.72 5.28 -1.80
N GLY A 182 -6.91 5.23 -0.75
CA GLY A 182 -6.99 4.20 0.27
C GLY A 182 -6.15 2.96 -0.02
N ILE A 183 -6.55 1.84 0.57
CA ILE A 183 -5.82 0.56 0.51
C ILE A 183 -6.41 -0.28 -0.62
N PRO A 184 -5.60 -0.85 -1.53
CA PRO A 184 -6.12 -1.74 -2.56
C PRO A 184 -6.67 -3.03 -1.92
N ALA A 185 -7.98 -3.27 -2.05
CA ALA A 185 -8.62 -4.50 -1.58
C ALA A 185 -8.02 -5.74 -2.27
N ALA A 186 -8.25 -6.92 -1.70
CA ALA A 186 -7.73 -8.16 -2.29
C ALA A 186 -8.38 -8.51 -3.64
N VAL A 187 -9.65 -8.15 -3.85
CA VAL A 187 -10.44 -8.44 -5.06
C VAL A 187 -11.27 -7.22 -5.44
N GLY A 188 -11.46 -6.97 -6.74
CA GLY A 188 -12.37 -5.92 -7.25
C GLY A 188 -11.88 -4.49 -7.09
N TRP A 189 -10.65 -4.27 -6.62
CA TRP A 189 -10.07 -2.92 -6.49
C TRP A 189 -9.87 -2.22 -7.85
N MET A 190 -9.91 -2.98 -8.94
CA MET A 190 -9.91 -2.47 -10.32
C MET A 190 -11.31 -2.04 -10.80
N ASP A 191 -12.33 -1.95 -9.95
CA ASP A 191 -13.67 -1.53 -10.41
C ASP A 191 -14.00 -0.06 -10.06
N ASP A 192 -13.26 0.55 -9.10
CA ASP A 192 -13.41 1.95 -8.68
C ASP A 192 -12.22 2.80 -9.14
N PHE A 193 -12.24 3.24 -10.40
CA PHE A 193 -11.18 4.08 -10.95
C PHE A 193 -11.50 5.57 -10.78
N ASN A 194 -10.58 6.32 -10.19
CA ASN A 194 -10.48 7.75 -10.45
C ASN A 194 -9.37 7.94 -11.51
N THR A 195 -9.79 8.24 -12.74
CA THR A 195 -8.85 8.67 -13.78
C THR A 195 -8.55 10.15 -13.54
N PHE A 196 -7.42 10.44 -12.89
CA PHE A 196 -6.96 11.83 -12.72
C PHE A 196 -6.17 12.34 -13.93
N PHE A 197 -5.56 11.44 -14.72
CA PHE A 197 -4.76 11.83 -15.87
C PHE A 197 -4.97 10.84 -17.01
N MET A 198 -5.29 11.35 -18.19
CA MET A 198 -5.26 10.58 -19.43
C MET A 198 -4.31 11.28 -20.39
N ASN A 199 -3.41 10.54 -21.04
CA ASN A 199 -2.66 11.12 -22.16
C ASN A 199 -3.63 11.74 -23.17
N PRO A 200 -3.26 12.86 -23.83
CA PRO A 200 -4.12 13.46 -24.84
C PRO A 200 -4.49 12.42 -25.88
N PHE A 201 -5.79 12.11 -25.97
CA PHE A 201 -6.29 11.23 -26.99
C PHE A 201 -6.43 12.05 -28.27
N MET A 202 -5.71 11.64 -29.31
CA MET A 202 -5.88 12.20 -30.65
C MET A 202 -7.09 11.52 -31.29
N TRP A 203 -8.23 12.21 -31.39
CA TRP A 203 -9.26 11.76 -32.31
C TRP A 203 -8.78 12.03 -33.73
N ASN A 204 -8.77 11.00 -34.56
CA ASN A 204 -8.80 11.16 -36.01
C ASN A 204 -10.23 11.56 -36.39
N THR A 205 -10.62 12.80 -36.14
CA THR A 205 -11.84 13.34 -36.72
C THR A 205 -11.59 13.71 -38.17
N THR A 206 -12.63 13.70 -38.99
CA THR A 206 -12.57 14.31 -40.32
C THR A 206 -13.50 15.51 -40.36
N ASP A 207 -13.08 16.59 -40.99
CA ASP A 207 -13.95 17.74 -41.25
C ASP A 207 -15.15 17.32 -42.14
N ASN A 208 -16.11 18.24 -42.34
CA ASN A 208 -17.26 18.01 -43.22
C ASN A 208 -16.89 17.76 -44.70
N SER A 209 -15.61 17.87 -45.06
CA SER A 209 -15.04 17.60 -46.39
C SER A 209 -14.25 16.29 -46.43
N GLY A 210 -14.15 15.54 -45.33
CA GLY A 210 -13.39 14.29 -45.22
C GLY A 210 -11.89 14.46 -44.97
N ASN A 211 -11.40 15.66 -44.67
CA ASN A 211 -9.99 15.89 -44.34
C ASN A 211 -9.72 15.55 -42.89
N PRO A 212 -8.60 14.89 -42.55
CA PRO A 212 -8.25 14.59 -41.16
C PRO A 212 -8.02 15.88 -40.36
N GLU A 213 -8.77 16.03 -39.28
CA GLU A 213 -8.57 17.02 -38.22
C GLU A 213 -8.05 16.33 -36.97
N ASN A 214 -6.89 16.78 -36.48
CA ASN A 214 -6.33 16.34 -35.21
C ASN A 214 -6.90 17.22 -34.09
N ALA A 215 -7.93 16.75 -33.40
CA ALA A 215 -8.43 17.38 -32.18
C ALA A 215 -7.80 16.67 -30.97
N GLY A 216 -6.81 17.31 -30.34
CA GLY A 216 -6.28 16.88 -29.06
C GLY A 216 -7.13 17.42 -27.92
N MET A 217 -7.75 16.54 -27.13
CA MET A 217 -8.44 16.92 -25.90
C MET A 217 -7.52 16.67 -24.71
N TYR A 218 -7.20 17.73 -23.97
CA TYR A 218 -6.51 17.64 -22.69
C TYR A 218 -7.56 17.43 -21.60
N VAL A 219 -7.49 16.30 -20.90
CA VAL A 219 -8.25 16.10 -19.67
C VAL A 219 -7.25 16.22 -18.53
N LEU A 220 -7.42 17.28 -17.72
CA LEU A 220 -6.67 17.53 -16.49
C LEU A 220 -7.04 16.55 -15.39
#